data_AF-A0A927ZAX5-F1
#
_entry.id   AF-A0A927ZAX5-F1
#
_cell.length_a   1.000
_cell.length_b   1.000
_cell.length_c   1.000
_cell.angle_alpha   90.00
_cell.angle_beta   90.00
_cell.angle_gamma   90.00
#
_symmetry.space_group_name_H-M   'P 1'
#
loop_
_entity.id
_entity.type
_entity.pdbx_description
1 polymer ?
#
loop_
_entity_poly.entity_id
_entity_poly.type
_entity_poly.pdbx_seq_one_letter_code
_entity_poly.pdbx_strand_id
1 'polypeptide(L)' 'MTLKERREATGLSVQEAAKVLGFPVKTWENWENGEKSPAPFIEKQIIDKLDKIKK' A
#
# COMPACT_ATOMS: atom_id res chain seq x y z
N MET A 1 -10.31 -3.56 6.81
CA MET A 1 -9.33 -3.87 5.76
C MET A 1 -8.07 -3.08 6.02
N THR A 2 -6.98 -3.80 6.22
CA THR A 2 -5.61 -3.32 6.33
C THR A 2 -5.06 -2.92 4.95
N LEU A 3 -3.93 -2.20 4.94
CA LEU A 3 -3.20 -1.88 3.71
C LEU A 3 -2.84 -3.15 2.92
N LYS A 4 -2.41 -4.20 3.63
CA LYS A 4 -2.05 -5.50 3.05
C LYS A 4 -3.22 -6.14 2.31
N GLU A 5 -4.37 -6.27 2.95
CA GLU A 5 -5.57 -6.86 2.34
C GLU A 5 -5.99 -6.10 1.08
N ARG A 6 -5.87 -4.77 1.08
CA ARG A 6 -6.16 -3.94 -0.10
C ARG A 6 -5.18 -4.17 -1.23
N ARG A 7 -3.88 -4.26 -0.94
CA ARG A 7 -2.87 -4.58 -1.95
C ARG A 7 -3.08 -5.98 -2.52
N GLU A 8 -3.35 -6.96 -1.67
CA GLU A 8 -3.61 -8.34 -2.12
C GLU A 8 -4.84 -8.40 -3.04
N ALA A 9 -5.85 -7.57 -2.78
CA ALA A 9 -7.02 -7.46 -3.65
C ALA A 9 -6.74 -6.83 -5.03
N THR A 10 -5.59 -6.15 -5.23
CA THR A 10 -5.15 -5.69 -6.55
C THR A 10 -4.26 -6.70 -7.28
N GLY A 11 -3.87 -7.80 -6.62
CA GLY A 11 -2.92 -8.79 -7.18
C GLY A 11 -1.47 -8.31 -7.25
N LEU A 12 -1.14 -7.14 -6.68
CA LEU A 12 0.23 -6.60 -6.70
C LEU A 12 1.07 -7.21 -5.58
N SER A 13 2.32 -7.54 -5.87
CA SER A 13 3.32 -7.79 -4.84
C SER A 13 3.66 -6.50 -4.06
N VAL A 14 4.28 -6.64 -2.89
CA VAL A 14 4.78 -5.50 -2.10
C VAL A 14 5.72 -4.62 -2.91
N GLN A 15 6.63 -5.23 -3.69
CA GLN A 15 7.59 -4.52 -4.52
C GLN A 15 6.90 -3.72 -5.64
N GLU A 16 5.90 -4.30 -6.28
CA GLU A 16 5.13 -3.62 -7.33
C GLU A 16 4.29 -2.49 -6.76
N ALA A 17 3.60 -2.70 -5.64
CA ALA A 17 2.80 -1.66 -4.99
C ALA A 17 3.68 -0.48 -4.55
N ALA A 18 4.82 -0.75 -3.93
CA ALA A 18 5.79 0.27 -3.55
C ALA A 18 6.30 1.05 -4.77
N LYS A 19 6.65 0.36 -5.87
CA LYS A 19 7.11 0.98 -7.11
C LYS A 19 6.03 1.84 -7.78
N VAL A 20 4.81 1.32 -7.92
CA VAL A 20 3.67 2.01 -8.54
C VAL A 20 3.29 3.29 -7.76
N LEU A 21 3.39 3.22 -6.43
CA LEU A 21 3.00 4.33 -5.56
C LEU A 21 4.16 5.26 -5.20
N GLY A 22 5.38 4.93 -5.63
CA GLY A 22 6.57 5.77 -5.45
C GLY A 22 7.15 5.74 -4.04
N PHE A 23 6.95 4.65 -3.30
CA PHE A 23 7.49 4.46 -1.96
C PHE A 23 8.67 3.48 -1.95
N PRO A 24 9.64 3.63 -1.02
CA PRO A 24 10.62 2.59 -0.79
C PRO A 24 9.94 1.29 -0.35
N VAL A 25 10.39 0.16 -0.90
CA VAL A 25 9.86 -1.18 -0.56
C VAL A 25 9.89 -1.42 0.95
N LYS A 26 10.99 -1.04 1.61
CA LYS A 26 11.13 -1.20 3.05
C LYS A 26 10.11 -0.41 3.87
N THR A 27 9.75 0.80 3.40
CA THR A 27 8.71 1.61 4.04
C THR A 27 7.34 0.93 3.92
N TRP A 28 7.06 0.35 2.74
CA TRP A 28 5.83 -0.40 2.51
C TRP A 28 5.74 -1.65 3.40
N GLU A 29 6.82 -2.43 3.49
CA GLU A 29 6.89 -3.60 4.38
C GLU A 29 6.63 -3.22 5.84
N ASN A 30 7.28 -2.16 6.33
CA ASN A 30 7.07 -1.68 7.69
C ASN A 30 5.61 -1.28 7.95
N TRP A 31 4.90 -0.77 6.93
CA TRP A 31 3.47 -0.46 7.02
C TRP A 31 2.59 -1.70 7.07
N GLU A 32 2.87 -2.70 6.24
CA GLU A 32 2.08 -3.95 6.23
C GLU A 32 2.36 -4.84 7.45
N ASN A 33 3.57 -4.79 7.99
CA ASN A 33 3.96 -5.52 9.20
C ASN A 33 3.50 -4.82 10.50
N GLY A 34 2.95 -3.60 10.41
CA GLY A 34 2.51 -2.83 11.58
C GLY A 34 3.65 -2.23 12.40
N GLU A 35 4.89 -2.26 11.91
CA GLU A 35 6.05 -1.62 12.56
C GLU A 35 5.94 -0.09 12.52
N LYS A 36 5.28 0.44 11.47
CA LYS A 36 4.92 1.86 11.32
C LYS A 36 3.56 1.96 10.67
N SER A 37 2.93 3.12 10.78
CA SER A 37 1.75 3.45 9.97
C SER A 37 2.06 4.61 9.03
N PRO A 38 1.51 4.61 7.80
CA PRO A 38 1.53 5.80 6.97
C PRO A 38 0.78 6.93 7.67
N ALA A 39 1.15 8.19 7.38
CA ALA A 39 0.36 9.33 7.84
C ALA A 39 -1.07 9.22 7.29
N PRO A 40 -2.12 9.65 8.04
CA PRO A 40 -3.52 9.42 7.63
C PRO A 40 -3.87 9.92 6.22
N PHE A 41 -3.28 11.05 5.81
CA PHE A 41 -3.45 11.59 4.45
C PHE A 41 -2.82 10.70 3.38
N ILE A 42 -1.63 10.16 3.66
CA ILE A 42 -0.91 9.25 2.76
C ILE A 42 -1.64 7.92 2.66
N GLU A 43 -2.12 7.40 3.79
CA GLU A 43 -2.92 6.17 3.83
C GLU A 43 -4.15 6.29 2.93
N LYS A 44 -4.89 7.39 3.05
CA LYS A 44 -6.05 7.66 2.20
C LYS A 44 -5.68 7.69 0.71
N GLN A 45 -4.57 8.34 0.34
CA GLN A 45 -4.12 8.37 -1.05
C GLN A 45 -3.69 7.00 -1.58
N ILE A 46 -3.02 6.20 -0.75
CA ILE A 46 -2.63 4.84 -1.10
C ILE A 46 -3.88 4.00 -1.38
N ILE A 47 -4.85 4.06 -0.46
CA ILE A 47 -6.13 3.38 -0.58
C ILE A 47 -6.85 3.77 -1.88
N ASP A 48 -7.01 5.07 -2.14
CA ASP A 48 -7.70 5.56 -3.32
C ASP A 48 -7.02 5.10 -4.62
N LYS A 49 -5.69 4.99 -4.63
CA LYS A 49 -4.94 4.49 -5.79
C LYS A 49 -5.06 2.98 -5.95
N LEU A 50 -4.97 2.20 -4.88
CA LEU A 50 -5.17 0.74 -4.93
C LEU A 50 -6.60 0.40 -5.40
N ASP A 51 -7.61 1.10 -4.89
CA ASP A 51 -9.01 0.89 -5.29
C ASP A 51 -9.24 1.26 -6.77
N LYS A 52 -8.45 2.17 -7.35
CA LYS A 52 -8.45 2.46 -8.81
C LYS A 52 -7.77 1.38 -9.65
N ILE A 53 -6.74 0.71 -9.14
CA ILE A 53 -6.02 -0.35 -9.87
C ILE A 53 -6.84 -1.64 -9.92
N LYS A 54 -7.65 -1.89 -8.90
CA LYS A 54 -8.56 -3.04 -8.84
C LYS A 54 -9.68 -3.01 -9.91
N LYS A 55 -10.02 -1.82 -10.42
CA LYS A 55 -11.15 -1.56 -11.33
C LYS A 55 -10.78 -1.75 -12.79
#